data_AF-A0A5B0QCH5-F1
#
_entry.id   AF-A0A5B0QCH5-F1
#
_cell.length_a   1.000
_cell.length_b   1.000
_cell.length_c   1.000
_cell.angle_alpha   90.00
_cell.angle_beta   90.00
_cell.angle_gamma   90.00
#
_symmetry.space_group_name_H-M   'P 1'
#
loop_
_entity.id
_entity.type
_entity.pdbx_description
1 polymer ?
#
loop_
_entity_poly.entity_id
_entity_poly.type
_entity_poly.pdbx_seq_one_letter_code
_entity_poly.pdbx_strand_id
1 'polypeptide(L)'
;MSQLRSSWIPSSQPESHSQMRGTNTIENEAGERSMDQHQTAADEPPSQSDIWMTTLVLAQDMAVVLKEGVEEEVGMMYEALDQTFKWNERRRERVENAHNELLRVNRQVEAKKDALEKMKANSTARENQAEIYSLDQSAYEEARKIKGLDYSIGSVKARTTKLQTELDELEQSEPTRSPDFVIDSSVLKTKLYHDFGFVQVRTPLQEGNNSDPEKLFIRCDSDCTASRVVQKPKTNRDGFTLANEIWDAIS
;
A
#
# COMPACT_ATOMS: atom_id res chain seq x y z
N MET A 1 28.59 -38.80 15.94
CA MET A 1 28.51 -38.36 14.52
C MET A 1 27.26 -38.96 13.93
N SER A 2 26.13 -38.27 14.09
CA SER A 2 24.82 -38.75 13.62
C SER A 2 24.28 -37.80 12.56
N GLN A 3 24.05 -38.38 11.39
CA GLN A 3 23.50 -37.72 10.21
C GLN A 3 22.02 -37.42 10.44
N LEU A 4 21.58 -36.20 10.12
CA LEU A 4 20.18 -35.87 9.91
C LEU A 4 20.00 -35.41 8.46
N ARG A 5 19.48 -36.32 7.64
CA ARG A 5 18.79 -36.05 6.38
C ARG A 5 17.34 -35.73 6.70
N SER A 6 16.77 -34.76 5.99
CA SER A 6 15.37 -34.67 5.47
C SER A 6 15.09 -33.19 5.18
N SER A 7 14.40 -32.74 4.14
CA SER A 7 13.95 -33.29 2.86
C SER A 7 13.24 -32.10 2.19
N TRP A 8 13.57 -31.81 0.94
CA TRP A 8 12.91 -30.77 0.13
C TRP A 8 11.50 -31.22 -0.27
N ILE A 9 10.54 -30.28 -0.30
CA ILE A 9 9.20 -30.46 -0.85
C ILE A 9 9.08 -29.58 -2.09
N PRO A 10 8.82 -30.13 -3.28
CA PRO A 10 8.26 -29.38 -4.40
C PRO A 10 6.74 -29.57 -4.42
N SER A 11 5.97 -28.48 -4.46
CA SER A 11 4.52 -28.54 -4.63
C SER A 11 4.14 -28.01 -6.01
N SER A 12 3.51 -28.91 -6.76
CA SER A 12 3.05 -28.81 -8.14
C SER A 12 1.78 -27.97 -8.26
N GLN A 13 1.63 -27.27 -9.40
CA GLN A 13 0.34 -26.78 -9.91
C GLN A 13 -0.63 -27.94 -10.20
N PRO A 14 -1.93 -27.63 -10.38
CA PRO A 14 -2.45 -27.72 -11.75
C PRO A 14 -3.41 -26.58 -12.17
N GLU A 15 -3.58 -26.52 -13.49
CA GLU A 15 -4.34 -25.59 -14.33
C GLU A 15 -5.87 -25.60 -14.11
N SER A 16 -6.56 -24.52 -14.48
CA SER A 16 -7.64 -24.60 -15.49
C SER A 16 -8.25 -23.23 -15.85
N HIS A 17 -8.63 -23.16 -17.13
CA HIS A 17 -9.21 -22.06 -17.89
C HIS A 17 -10.48 -21.41 -17.33
N SER A 18 -10.64 -20.12 -17.61
CA SER A 18 -11.94 -19.58 -18.01
C SER A 18 -11.78 -18.52 -19.11
N GLN A 19 -12.56 -18.72 -20.17
CA GLN A 19 -12.62 -17.98 -21.41
C GLN A 19 -13.98 -17.27 -21.40
N MET A 20 -14.03 -15.94 -21.44
CA MET A 20 -15.18 -15.20 -21.94
C MET A 20 -14.74 -13.84 -22.51
N ARG A 21 -15.53 -13.43 -23.48
CA ARG A 21 -15.23 -12.59 -24.65
C ARG A 21 -16.05 -11.32 -24.58
N GLY A 22 -15.52 -10.21 -25.09
CA GLY A 22 -16.27 -8.98 -25.41
C GLY A 22 -15.41 -7.72 -25.26
N THR A 23 -14.55 -7.39 -26.22
CA THR A 23 -14.77 -6.40 -27.32
C THR A 23 -15.07 -4.98 -26.85
N ASN A 24 -14.10 -4.08 -27.05
CA ASN A 24 -14.19 -2.79 -27.77
C ASN A 24 -12.76 -2.24 -27.87
N THR A 25 -12.10 -2.38 -29.01
CA THR A 25 -12.04 -1.39 -30.11
C THR A 25 -11.54 -0.04 -29.64
N ILE A 26 -10.24 0.24 -29.85
CA ILE A 26 -9.72 1.47 -30.46
C ILE A 26 -8.50 1.02 -31.28
N GLU A 27 -8.68 1.10 -32.58
CA GLU A 27 -7.67 0.93 -33.62
C GLU A 27 -6.67 2.09 -33.51
N ASN A 28 -5.38 1.76 -33.47
CA ASN A 28 -4.33 2.66 -33.93
C ASN A 28 -3.34 1.79 -34.69
N GLU A 29 -3.61 1.72 -36.00
CA GLU A 29 -2.71 1.22 -37.03
C GLU A 29 -1.41 2.03 -37.01
N ALA A 30 -0.43 1.56 -36.24
CA ALA A 30 0.96 1.91 -36.49
C ALA A 30 1.43 1.02 -37.63
N GLY A 31 1.32 1.55 -38.85
CA GLY A 31 1.69 0.86 -40.08
C GLY A 31 3.09 0.27 -40.01
N GLU A 32 3.16 -1.03 -39.85
CA GLU A 32 4.26 -1.86 -40.32
C GLU A 32 4.25 -1.79 -41.84
N ARG A 33 4.80 -0.69 -42.38
CA ARG A 33 5.34 -0.71 -43.73
C ARG A 33 6.55 -1.61 -43.67
N SER A 34 6.31 -2.90 -43.93
CA SER A 34 7.22 -3.79 -44.64
C SER A 34 7.86 -2.98 -45.77
N MET A 35 9.02 -2.41 -45.46
CA MET A 35 9.82 -1.69 -46.42
C MET A 35 10.47 -2.79 -47.26
N ASP A 36 9.89 -2.97 -48.44
CA ASP A 36 10.40 -3.82 -49.50
C ASP A 36 11.93 -3.83 -49.50
N GLN A 37 12.48 -5.04 -49.51
CA GLN A 37 13.79 -5.32 -50.05
C GLN A 37 13.82 -4.86 -51.52
N HIS A 38 14.00 -3.56 -51.73
CA HIS A 38 14.81 -3.13 -52.83
C HIS A 38 16.25 -3.42 -52.45
N GLN A 39 16.68 -4.65 -52.76
CA GLN A 39 18.03 -4.87 -53.28
C GLN A 39 18.16 -4.03 -54.55
N THR A 40 18.32 -2.72 -54.41
CA THR A 40 19.21 -2.01 -55.32
C THR A 40 20.58 -2.54 -54.97
N ALA A 41 21.16 -3.33 -55.87
CA ALA A 41 22.59 -3.53 -55.94
C ALA A 41 23.25 -2.15 -55.95
N ALA A 42 23.49 -1.64 -54.75
CA ALA A 42 24.30 -0.46 -54.53
C ALA A 42 25.71 -0.93 -54.87
N ASP A 43 26.25 -0.38 -55.96
CA ASP A 43 27.66 -0.42 -56.32
C ASP A 43 28.50 -0.47 -55.05
N GLU A 44 29.01 -1.67 -54.73
CA GLU A 44 30.12 -1.80 -53.82
C GLU A 44 31.19 -0.83 -54.34
N PRO A 45 31.71 0.10 -53.51
CA PRO A 45 32.72 1.02 -53.99
C PRO A 45 33.85 0.14 -54.55
N PRO A 46 34.24 0.32 -55.83
CA PRO A 46 35.20 -0.56 -56.47
C PRO A 46 36.42 -0.64 -55.58
N SER A 47 36.89 -1.86 -55.33
CA SER A 47 38.00 -2.05 -54.40
C SER A 47 39.18 -1.21 -54.89
N GLN A 48 40.04 -0.75 -53.99
CA GLN A 48 41.21 0.04 -54.37
C GLN A 48 42.01 -0.66 -55.49
N SER A 49 42.05 -1.99 -55.46
CA SER A 49 42.63 -2.84 -56.51
C SER A 49 41.93 -2.69 -57.85
N ASP A 50 40.59 -2.69 -57.89
CA ASP A 50 39.82 -2.57 -59.13
C ASP A 50 39.96 -1.18 -59.76
N ILE A 51 40.09 -0.14 -58.94
CA ILE A 51 40.37 1.23 -59.40
C ILE A 51 41.77 1.29 -60.03
N TRP A 52 42.78 0.65 -59.43
CA TRP A 52 44.13 0.59 -60.00
C TRP A 52 44.17 -0.22 -61.29
N MET A 53 43.46 -1.35 -61.36
CA MET A 53 43.41 -2.19 -62.54
C MET A 53 42.70 -1.50 -63.71
N THR A 54 41.58 -0.83 -63.45
CA THR A 54 40.88 -0.02 -64.48
C THR A 54 41.73 1.15 -64.96
N THR A 55 42.46 1.82 -64.07
CA THR A 55 43.39 2.90 -64.44
C THR A 55 44.57 2.39 -65.27
N LEU A 56 45.10 1.19 -64.96
CA LEU A 56 46.17 0.55 -65.72
C LEU A 56 45.73 0.12 -67.12
N VAL A 57 44.54 -0.46 -67.25
CA VAL A 57 43.96 -0.84 -68.55
C VAL A 57 43.75 0.41 -69.41
N LEU A 58 43.19 1.48 -68.84
CA LEU A 58 43.02 2.74 -69.53
C LEU A 58 44.36 3.33 -69.99
N ALA A 59 45.38 3.30 -69.14
CA ALA A 59 46.73 3.77 -69.48
C ALA A 59 47.38 2.92 -70.59
N GLN A 60 47.09 1.63 -70.64
CA GLN A 60 47.60 0.72 -71.66
C GLN A 60 46.91 0.93 -73.02
N ASP A 61 45.60 1.14 -73.03
CA ASP A 61 44.84 1.49 -74.25
C ASP A 61 45.29 2.87 -74.80
N MET A 62 45.56 3.83 -73.92
CA MET A 62 46.10 5.15 -74.28
C MET A 62 47.51 5.06 -74.90
N ALA A 63 48.37 4.16 -74.41
CA ALA A 63 49.70 3.94 -74.98
C ALA A 63 49.66 3.37 -76.41
N VAL A 64 48.59 2.65 -76.77
CA VAL A 64 48.38 2.13 -78.12
C VAL A 64 47.92 3.24 -79.06
N VAL A 65 47.00 4.11 -78.64
CA VAL A 65 46.53 5.28 -79.44
C VAL A 65 47.66 6.28 -79.69
N LEU A 66 48.53 6.53 -78.71
CA LEU A 66 49.73 7.37 -78.85
C LEU A 66 50.70 6.87 -79.93
N LYS A 67 50.70 5.57 -80.22
CA LYS A 67 51.58 4.95 -81.22
C LYS A 67 51.07 5.18 -82.65
N GLU A 68 49.81 5.55 -82.84
CA GLU A 68 49.16 5.73 -84.16
C GLU A 68 49.19 7.18 -84.68
N GLY A 69 49.83 8.12 -83.98
CA GLY A 69 50.32 9.37 -84.59
C GLY A 69 49.30 10.47 -84.85
N VAL A 70 48.31 10.67 -83.97
CA VAL A 70 47.35 11.79 -84.03
C VAL A 70 47.67 12.81 -82.92
N GLU A 71 48.56 13.77 -83.19
CA GLU A 71 49.09 14.70 -82.16
C GLU A 71 48.02 15.59 -81.49
N GLU A 72 46.95 15.96 -82.19
CA GLU A 72 45.85 16.79 -81.66
C GLU A 72 44.93 16.02 -80.69
N GLU A 73 44.72 14.73 -80.95
CA GLU A 73 43.93 13.83 -80.10
C GLU A 73 44.66 13.49 -78.80
N VAL A 74 46.00 13.47 -78.86
CA VAL A 74 46.87 13.26 -77.69
C VAL A 74 46.78 14.42 -76.69
N GLY A 75 46.72 15.66 -77.16
CA GLY A 75 46.55 16.83 -76.30
C GLY A 75 45.23 16.80 -75.52
N MET A 76 44.11 16.56 -76.23
CA MET A 76 42.78 16.43 -75.60
C MET A 76 42.71 15.25 -74.62
N MET A 77 43.41 14.16 -74.92
CA MET A 77 43.48 12.99 -74.05
C MET A 77 44.22 13.28 -72.75
N TYR A 78 45.34 14.01 -72.77
CA TYR A 78 46.04 14.43 -71.55
C TYR A 78 45.18 15.38 -70.70
N GLU A 79 44.42 16.29 -71.32
CA GLU A 79 43.48 17.15 -70.61
C GLU A 79 42.35 16.36 -69.95
N ALA A 80 41.78 15.37 -70.65
CA ALA A 80 40.77 14.48 -70.09
C ALA A 80 41.34 13.68 -68.89
N LEU A 81 42.56 13.16 -69.01
CA LEU A 81 43.24 12.44 -67.94
C LEU A 81 43.48 13.36 -66.72
N ASP A 82 43.98 14.59 -66.92
CA ASP A 82 44.14 15.56 -65.85
C ASP A 82 42.81 15.91 -65.16
N GLN A 83 41.72 16.06 -65.92
CA GLN A 83 40.39 16.29 -65.34
C GLN A 83 39.91 15.10 -64.52
N THR A 84 40.15 13.87 -64.96
CA THR A 84 39.79 12.67 -64.19
C THR A 84 40.60 12.55 -62.90
N PHE A 85 41.91 12.84 -62.92
CA PHE A 85 42.74 12.89 -61.72
C PHE A 85 42.24 13.96 -60.75
N LYS A 86 41.97 15.19 -61.23
CA LYS A 86 41.41 16.27 -60.39
C LYS A 86 40.04 15.92 -59.82
N TRP A 87 39.21 15.20 -60.56
CA TRP A 87 37.91 14.73 -60.08
C TRP A 87 38.07 13.64 -59.02
N ASN A 88 38.97 12.68 -59.23
CA ASN A 88 39.24 11.59 -58.29
C ASN A 88 39.84 12.13 -56.98
N GLU A 89 40.75 13.10 -57.08
CA GLU A 89 41.32 13.81 -55.94
C GLU A 89 40.21 14.46 -55.09
N ARG A 90 39.32 15.25 -55.72
CA ARG A 90 38.14 15.86 -55.06
C ARG A 90 37.16 14.83 -54.50
N ARG A 91 37.00 13.67 -55.16
CA ARG A 91 36.17 12.58 -54.65
C ARG A 91 36.77 12.00 -53.37
N ARG A 92 38.06 11.71 -53.38
CA ARG A 92 38.77 11.17 -52.22
C ARG A 92 38.77 12.14 -51.04
N GLU A 93 38.98 13.44 -51.28
CA GLU A 93 38.86 14.48 -50.23
C GLU A 93 37.46 14.50 -49.59
N ARG A 94 36.40 14.39 -50.41
CA ARG A 94 35.02 14.32 -49.88
C ARG A 94 34.77 13.06 -49.05
N VAL A 95 35.31 11.92 -49.47
CA VAL A 95 35.19 10.66 -48.72
C VAL A 95 35.95 10.74 -47.39
N GLU A 96 37.16 11.29 -47.40
CA GLU A 96 37.96 11.48 -46.20
C GLU A 96 37.28 12.46 -45.22
N ASN A 97 36.75 13.58 -45.73
CA ASN A 97 35.97 14.51 -44.91
C ASN A 97 34.72 13.86 -44.32
N ALA A 98 33.97 13.08 -45.11
CA ALA A 98 32.81 12.34 -44.61
C ALA A 98 33.20 11.30 -43.56
N HIS A 99 34.33 10.63 -43.72
CA HIS A 99 34.86 9.67 -42.76
C HIS A 99 35.27 10.35 -41.44
N ASN A 100 35.95 11.49 -41.53
CA ASN A 100 36.34 12.29 -40.36
C ASN A 100 35.11 12.82 -39.61
N GLU A 101 34.08 13.28 -40.33
CA GLU A 101 32.81 13.67 -39.73
C GLU A 101 32.10 12.50 -39.07
N LEU A 102 32.09 11.31 -39.69
CA LEU A 102 31.53 10.10 -39.09
C LEU A 102 32.27 9.74 -37.79
N LEU A 103 33.61 9.78 -37.79
CA LEU A 103 34.41 9.56 -36.57
C LEU A 103 34.09 10.59 -35.49
N ARG A 104 33.96 11.87 -35.86
CA ARG A 104 33.60 12.95 -34.94
C ARG A 104 32.22 12.72 -34.31
N VAL A 105 31.22 12.42 -35.12
CA VAL A 105 29.86 12.13 -34.66
C VAL A 105 29.85 10.86 -33.80
N ASN A 106 30.57 9.82 -34.18
CA ASN A 106 30.66 8.59 -33.40
C ASN A 106 31.24 8.83 -32.00
N ARG A 107 32.31 9.63 -31.89
CA ARG A 107 32.86 10.06 -30.58
C ARG A 107 31.83 10.84 -29.75
N GLN A 108 31.02 11.68 -30.39
CA GLN A 108 29.95 12.41 -29.70
C GLN A 108 28.83 11.48 -29.22
N VAL A 109 28.50 10.45 -29.99
CA VAL A 109 27.51 9.44 -29.59
C VAL A 109 28.00 8.67 -28.37
N GLU A 110 29.23 8.17 -28.38
CA GLU A 110 29.80 7.46 -27.24
C GLU A 110 29.90 8.34 -25.99
N ALA A 111 30.35 9.60 -26.13
CA ALA A 111 30.36 10.54 -25.02
C ALA A 111 28.96 10.80 -24.43
N LYS A 112 27.93 10.85 -25.26
CA LYS A 112 26.53 11.00 -24.81
C LYS A 112 26.01 9.73 -24.14
N LYS A 113 26.37 8.54 -24.64
CA LYS A 113 26.02 7.26 -24.00
C LYS A 113 26.63 7.17 -22.60
N ASP A 114 27.91 7.48 -22.46
CA ASP A 114 28.60 7.50 -21.17
C ASP A 114 27.97 8.48 -20.18
N ALA A 115 27.61 9.69 -20.65
CA ALA A 115 26.94 10.68 -19.83
C ALA A 115 25.55 10.20 -19.36
N LEU A 116 24.80 9.55 -20.24
CA LEU A 116 23.49 9.00 -19.94
C LEU A 116 23.57 7.83 -18.96
N GLU A 117 24.56 6.95 -19.11
CA GLU A 117 24.77 5.83 -18.18
C GLU A 117 25.16 6.32 -16.78
N LYS A 118 26.07 7.31 -16.69
CA LYS A 118 26.40 7.98 -15.42
C LYS A 118 25.19 8.65 -14.78
N MET A 119 24.35 9.31 -15.58
CA MET A 119 23.14 9.95 -15.07
C MET A 119 22.14 8.92 -14.56
N LYS A 120 21.94 7.80 -15.27
CA LYS A 120 21.07 6.71 -14.82
C LYS A 120 21.56 6.12 -13.50
N ALA A 121 22.85 5.77 -13.42
CA ALA A 121 23.44 5.21 -12.20
C ALA A 121 23.32 6.16 -11.00
N ASN A 122 23.52 7.47 -11.22
CA ASN A 122 23.39 8.47 -10.15
C ASN A 122 21.93 8.74 -9.77
N SER A 123 21.02 8.77 -10.74
CA SER A 123 19.59 9.01 -10.51
C SER A 123 18.97 7.88 -9.70
N THR A 124 19.21 6.63 -10.10
CA THR A 124 18.67 5.46 -9.37
C THR A 124 19.29 5.33 -7.99
N ALA A 125 20.60 5.59 -7.84
CA ALA A 125 21.24 5.58 -6.51
C ALA A 125 20.63 6.63 -5.56
N ARG A 126 20.38 7.85 -6.06
CA ARG A 126 19.80 8.93 -5.25
C ARG A 126 18.33 8.66 -4.90
N GLU A 127 17.56 8.17 -5.87
CA GLU A 127 16.14 7.82 -5.67
C GLU A 127 16.00 6.69 -4.65
N ASN A 128 16.75 5.60 -4.82
CA ASN A 128 16.77 4.49 -3.87
C ASN A 128 17.22 4.95 -2.47
N GLN A 129 18.20 5.86 -2.38
CA GLN A 129 18.63 6.40 -1.09
C GLN A 129 17.52 7.22 -0.41
N ALA A 130 16.76 8.01 -1.17
CA ALA A 130 15.63 8.77 -0.62
C ALA A 130 14.50 7.84 -0.15
N GLU A 131 14.24 6.76 -0.91
CA GLU A 131 13.26 5.73 -0.52
C GLU A 131 13.68 5.03 0.77
N ILE A 132 14.95 4.63 0.91
CA ILE A 132 15.48 4.02 2.14
C ILE A 132 15.26 4.95 3.34
N TYR A 133 15.62 6.24 3.23
CA TYR A 133 15.39 7.18 4.33
C TYR A 133 13.91 7.37 4.68
N SER A 134 13.03 7.37 3.68
CA SER A 134 11.59 7.44 3.90
C SER A 134 11.06 6.21 4.65
N LEU A 135 11.54 5.01 4.26
CA LEU A 135 11.16 3.76 4.92
C LEU A 135 11.70 3.70 6.36
N ASP A 136 12.94 4.10 6.58
CA ASP A 136 13.53 4.18 7.92
C ASP A 136 12.73 5.13 8.81
N GLN A 137 12.39 6.32 8.32
CA GLN A 137 11.56 7.26 9.07
C GLN A 137 10.19 6.66 9.41
N SER A 138 9.52 6.03 8.45
CA SER A 138 8.24 5.34 8.68
C SER A 138 8.37 4.26 9.75
N ALA A 139 9.44 3.46 9.70
CA ALA A 139 9.70 2.41 10.69
C ALA A 139 9.92 2.98 12.10
N TYR A 140 10.64 4.10 12.24
CA TYR A 140 10.79 4.78 13.53
C TYR A 140 9.47 5.34 14.07
N GLU A 141 8.62 5.90 13.20
CA GLU A 141 7.31 6.39 13.59
C GLU A 141 6.37 5.26 14.03
N GLU A 142 6.39 4.13 13.33
CA GLU A 142 5.65 2.92 13.71
C GLU A 142 6.15 2.34 15.03
N ALA A 143 7.46 2.21 15.22
CA ALA A 143 8.04 1.76 16.49
C ALA A 143 7.63 2.67 17.66
N ARG A 144 7.55 3.99 17.43
CA ARG A 144 7.04 4.94 18.42
C ARG A 144 5.55 4.73 18.72
N LYS A 145 4.73 4.46 17.71
CA LYS A 145 3.30 4.13 17.89
C LYS A 145 3.13 2.85 18.71
N ILE A 146 3.88 1.80 18.38
CA ILE A 146 3.88 0.52 19.12
C ILE A 146 4.21 0.77 20.59
N LYS A 147 5.28 1.51 20.88
CA LYS A 147 5.67 1.85 22.26
C LYS A 147 4.57 2.63 23.01
N GLY A 148 3.85 3.52 22.32
CA GLY A 148 2.70 4.22 22.88
C GLY A 148 1.52 3.28 23.20
N LEU A 149 1.24 2.32 22.31
CA LEU A 149 0.23 1.30 22.54
C LEU A 149 0.60 0.37 23.70
N ASP A 150 1.87 -0.04 23.83
CA ASP A 150 2.34 -0.85 24.95
C ASP A 150 2.11 -0.15 26.30
N TYR A 151 2.39 1.16 26.37
CA TYR A 151 2.09 1.95 27.56
C TYR A 151 0.59 1.98 27.88
N SER A 152 -0.25 2.17 26.85
CA SER A 152 -1.71 2.15 27.01
C SER A 152 -2.22 0.79 27.49
N ILE A 153 -1.73 -0.31 26.91
CA ILE A 153 -2.04 -1.68 27.32
C ILE A 153 -1.64 -1.88 28.79
N GLY A 154 -0.45 -1.41 29.18
CA GLY A 154 0.00 -1.46 30.57
C GLY A 154 -0.95 -0.73 31.53
N SER A 155 -1.40 0.47 31.17
CA SER A 155 -2.37 1.24 31.94
C SER A 155 -3.72 0.53 32.07
N VAL A 156 -4.25 -0.02 30.97
CA VAL A 156 -5.51 -0.77 30.97
C VAL A 156 -5.39 -2.02 31.84
N LYS A 157 -4.32 -2.80 31.69
CA LYS A 157 -4.06 -3.99 32.52
C LYS A 157 -4.03 -3.64 34.01
N ALA A 158 -3.31 -2.58 34.40
CA ALA A 158 -3.26 -2.15 35.79
C ALA A 158 -4.66 -1.77 36.32
N ARG A 159 -5.47 -1.10 35.50
CA ARG A 159 -6.84 -0.72 35.86
C ARG A 159 -7.75 -1.94 36.00
N THR A 160 -7.63 -2.91 35.09
CA THR A 160 -8.35 -4.19 35.16
C THR A 160 -7.96 -4.97 36.41
N THR A 161 -6.67 -5.05 36.75
CA THR A 161 -6.22 -5.71 37.98
C THR A 161 -6.79 -5.03 39.22
N LYS A 162 -6.84 -3.69 39.23
CA LYS A 162 -7.45 -2.93 40.34
C LYS A 162 -8.94 -3.21 40.50
N LEU A 163 -9.69 -3.21 39.39
CA LEU A 163 -11.12 -3.54 39.43
C LEU A 163 -11.36 -4.99 39.86
N GLN A 164 -10.49 -5.91 39.44
CA GLN A 164 -10.55 -7.31 39.88
C GLN A 164 -10.33 -7.42 41.40
N THR A 165 -9.35 -6.71 41.95
CA THR A 165 -9.13 -6.71 43.40
C THR A 165 -10.29 -6.08 44.16
N GLU A 166 -10.87 -4.99 43.65
CA GLU A 166 -12.06 -4.36 44.25
C GLU A 166 -13.28 -5.30 44.22
N LEU A 167 -13.46 -6.07 43.13
CA LEU A 167 -14.50 -7.09 43.04
C LEU A 167 -14.29 -8.21 44.08
N ASP A 168 -13.07 -8.75 44.16
CA ASP A 168 -12.73 -9.82 45.09
C ASP A 168 -12.90 -9.37 46.56
N GLU A 169 -12.57 -8.12 46.88
CA GLU A 169 -12.79 -7.50 48.19
C GLU A 169 -14.29 -7.38 48.51
N LEU A 170 -15.10 -6.95 47.54
CA LEU A 170 -16.55 -6.84 47.69
C LEU A 170 -17.20 -8.22 47.93
N GLU A 171 -16.80 -9.23 47.15
CA GLU A 171 -17.28 -10.61 47.31
C GLU A 171 -16.93 -11.20 48.69
N GLN A 172 -15.80 -10.82 49.26
CA GLN A 172 -15.40 -11.24 50.61
C GLN A 172 -16.11 -10.44 51.72
N SER A 173 -16.46 -9.19 51.45
CA SER A 173 -17.13 -8.30 52.41
C SER A 173 -18.63 -8.57 52.57
N GLU A 174 -19.21 -9.49 51.78
CA GLU A 174 -20.65 -9.80 51.81
C GLU A 174 -21.06 -10.41 53.17
N PRO A 175 -21.78 -9.67 54.05
CA PRO A 175 -22.09 -10.14 55.41
C PRO A 175 -22.99 -11.39 55.43
N THR A 176 -23.70 -11.61 54.32
CA THR A 176 -24.63 -12.71 54.04
C THR A 176 -23.96 -14.07 53.91
N ARG A 177 -22.63 -14.13 53.76
CA ARG A 177 -21.89 -15.39 53.55
C ARG A 177 -21.41 -16.05 54.84
N SER A 178 -21.52 -15.39 56.00
CA SER A 178 -21.17 -16.03 57.27
C SER A 178 -22.25 -17.06 57.65
N PRO A 179 -21.88 -18.29 58.06
CA PRO A 179 -22.83 -19.34 58.41
C PRO A 179 -23.67 -18.99 59.66
N ASP A 180 -23.26 -17.97 60.41
CA ASP A 180 -23.95 -17.45 61.58
C ASP A 180 -24.90 -16.27 61.26
N PHE A 181 -24.99 -15.84 59.99
CA PHE A 181 -25.87 -14.75 59.57
C PHE A 181 -27.33 -15.21 59.48
N VAL A 182 -28.00 -15.27 60.64
CA VAL A 182 -29.44 -15.48 60.72
C VAL A 182 -30.12 -14.11 60.61
N ILE A 183 -30.65 -13.78 59.42
CA ILE A 183 -31.51 -12.62 59.29
C ILE A 183 -32.85 -12.96 59.95
N ASP A 184 -33.17 -12.29 61.05
CA ASP A 184 -34.49 -12.39 61.64
C ASP A 184 -35.56 -11.98 60.61
N SER A 185 -36.68 -12.70 60.55
CA SER A 185 -37.72 -12.50 59.52
C SER A 185 -38.24 -11.06 59.48
N SER A 186 -38.23 -10.39 60.64
CA SER A 186 -38.60 -8.99 60.82
C SER A 186 -37.60 -8.03 60.13
N VAL A 187 -36.30 -8.31 60.24
CA VAL A 187 -35.20 -7.56 59.62
C VAL A 187 -35.18 -7.79 58.12
N LEU A 188 -35.37 -9.04 57.66
CA LEU A 188 -35.46 -9.36 56.23
C LEU A 188 -36.64 -8.65 55.58
N LYS A 189 -37.81 -8.71 56.22
CA LYS A 189 -39.01 -8.02 55.76
C LYS A 189 -38.79 -6.51 55.68
N THR A 190 -38.17 -5.92 56.70
CA THR A 190 -37.87 -4.48 56.72
C THR A 190 -36.87 -4.08 55.63
N LYS A 191 -35.81 -4.88 55.43
CA LYS A 191 -34.81 -4.66 54.37
C LYS A 191 -35.44 -4.76 52.98
N LEU A 192 -36.24 -5.80 52.72
CA LEU A 192 -36.96 -5.94 51.45
C LEU A 192 -37.89 -4.75 51.21
N TYR A 193 -38.68 -4.34 52.21
CA TYR A 193 -39.52 -3.16 52.07
C TYR A 193 -38.69 -1.91 51.72
N HIS A 194 -37.59 -1.68 52.42
CA HIS A 194 -36.70 -0.55 52.13
C HIS A 194 -36.09 -0.62 50.72
N ASP A 195 -35.61 -1.78 50.29
CA ASP A 195 -35.01 -1.99 48.95
C ASP A 195 -36.03 -1.81 47.83
N PHE A 196 -37.31 -2.10 48.08
CA PHE A 196 -38.42 -1.79 47.19
C PHE A 196 -38.95 -0.34 47.34
N GLY A 197 -38.28 0.52 48.12
CA GLY A 197 -38.67 1.92 48.32
C GLY A 197 -39.79 2.15 49.34
N PHE A 198 -40.22 1.13 50.07
CA PHE A 198 -41.23 1.24 51.13
C PHE A 198 -40.59 1.52 52.49
N VAL A 199 -40.84 2.71 53.04
CA VAL A 199 -40.40 3.12 54.38
C VAL A 199 -41.59 3.09 55.33
N GLN A 200 -41.51 2.31 56.41
CA GLN A 200 -42.58 2.27 57.43
C GLN A 200 -42.61 3.59 58.22
N VAL A 201 -43.74 4.29 58.22
CA VAL A 201 -43.91 5.53 59.00
C VAL A 201 -44.46 5.17 60.37
N ARG A 202 -43.63 5.29 61.42
CA ARG A 202 -44.08 5.14 62.81
C ARG A 202 -44.70 6.44 63.30
N THR A 203 -45.95 6.40 63.73
CA THR A 203 -46.63 7.53 64.37
C THR A 203 -46.08 7.70 65.79
N PRO A 204 -45.65 8.89 66.24
CA PRO A 204 -44.94 9.10 67.50
C PRO A 204 -45.76 8.87 68.79
N LEU A 205 -46.98 8.36 68.70
CA LEU A 205 -47.87 8.15 69.86
C LEU A 205 -48.15 6.67 70.19
N GLN A 206 -47.47 5.73 69.51
CA GLN A 206 -47.74 4.30 69.66
C GLN A 206 -46.54 3.56 70.28
N GLU A 207 -46.04 4.09 71.40
CA GLU A 207 -45.15 3.36 72.30
C GLU A 207 -46.02 2.59 73.30
N GLY A 208 -46.27 1.31 73.06
CA GLY A 208 -46.90 0.50 74.12
C GLY A 208 -47.38 -0.89 73.76
N ASN A 209 -47.69 -1.21 72.51
CA ASN A 209 -48.10 -2.56 72.11
C ASN A 209 -47.56 -2.87 70.72
N ASN A 210 -47.23 -4.15 70.47
CA ASN A 210 -46.84 -4.72 69.17
C ASN A 210 -47.94 -4.51 68.10
N SER A 211 -48.18 -3.29 67.67
CA SER A 211 -49.11 -2.95 66.61
C SER A 211 -48.32 -2.68 65.34
N ASP A 212 -48.62 -3.47 64.31
CA ASP A 212 -48.09 -3.29 62.96
C ASP A 212 -48.27 -1.84 62.47
N PRO A 213 -47.27 -1.24 61.81
CA PRO A 213 -47.36 0.13 61.32
C PRO A 213 -48.50 0.24 60.31
N GLU A 214 -49.39 1.20 60.56
CA GLU A 214 -50.61 1.39 59.79
C GLU A 214 -50.38 2.13 58.46
N LYS A 215 -49.21 2.75 58.27
CA LYS A 215 -48.89 3.57 57.08
C LYS A 215 -47.52 3.23 56.50
N LEU A 216 -47.45 3.16 55.18
CA LEU A 216 -46.24 2.93 54.39
C LEU A 216 -45.96 4.17 53.55
N PHE A 217 -44.73 4.64 53.55
CA PHE A 217 -44.26 5.67 52.63
C PHE A 217 -43.60 5.01 51.44
N ILE A 218 -44.04 5.34 50.24
CA ILE A 218 -43.48 4.84 48.98
C ILE A 218 -42.57 5.94 48.45
N ARG A 219 -41.29 5.61 48.32
CA ARG A 219 -40.27 6.47 47.73
C ARG A 219 -40.16 6.12 46.24
N CYS A 220 -40.29 7.13 45.39
CA CYS A 220 -40.06 7.01 43.96
C CYS A 220 -38.74 7.70 43.62
N ASP A 221 -37.75 6.93 43.15
CA ASP A 221 -36.40 7.43 42.87
C ASP A 221 -36.29 8.18 41.53
N SER A 222 -37.25 7.94 40.62
CA SER A 222 -37.34 8.63 39.33
C SER A 222 -37.99 10.02 39.44
N ASP A 223 -38.97 10.21 40.33
CA ASP A 223 -39.67 11.49 40.54
C ASP A 223 -39.97 11.75 42.02
N CYS A 224 -39.31 12.76 42.61
CA CYS A 224 -39.44 13.07 44.04
C CYS A 224 -40.85 13.53 44.45
N THR A 225 -41.63 14.08 43.52
CA THR A 225 -43.03 14.49 43.73
C THR A 225 -44.04 13.35 43.70
N ALA A 226 -43.65 12.16 43.20
CA ALA A 226 -44.51 10.98 43.15
C ALA A 226 -44.51 10.18 44.47
N SER A 227 -43.58 10.49 45.37
CA SER A 227 -43.47 9.84 46.68
C SER A 227 -44.70 10.15 47.55
N ARG A 228 -45.32 9.12 48.13
CA ARG A 228 -46.60 9.26 48.84
C ARG A 228 -46.72 8.33 50.05
N VAL A 229 -47.49 8.74 51.05
CA VAL A 229 -47.84 7.89 52.20
C VAL A 229 -49.16 7.19 51.91
N VAL A 230 -49.18 5.86 51.99
CA VAL A 230 -50.38 5.04 51.79
C VAL A 230 -50.67 4.20 53.02
N GLN A 231 -51.95 3.93 53.29
CA GLN A 231 -52.36 3.11 54.42
C GLN A 231 -52.09 1.63 54.11
N LYS A 232 -51.52 0.92 55.10
CA LYS A 232 -51.29 -0.53 55.00
C LYS A 232 -52.65 -1.23 54.89
N PRO A 233 -52.83 -2.17 53.96
CA PRO A 233 -54.11 -2.80 53.74
C PRO A 233 -54.40 -3.74 54.91
N LYS A 234 -55.58 -3.58 55.52
CA LYS A 234 -56.01 -4.41 56.66
C LYS A 234 -56.67 -5.71 56.19
N THR A 235 -57.12 -5.74 54.93
CA THR A 235 -57.74 -6.91 54.30
C THR A 235 -57.14 -7.17 52.91
N ASN A 236 -57.28 -8.39 52.39
CA ASN A 236 -56.78 -8.76 51.05
C ASN A 236 -57.41 -7.92 49.92
N ARG A 237 -58.63 -7.41 50.11
CA ARG A 237 -59.31 -6.53 49.15
C ARG A 237 -58.63 -5.17 49.06
N ASP A 238 -58.24 -4.62 50.21
CA ASP A 238 -57.51 -3.36 50.30
C ASP A 238 -56.10 -3.50 49.71
N GLY A 239 -55.53 -4.71 49.77
CA GLY A 239 -54.21 -5.01 49.20
C GLY A 239 -54.16 -4.88 47.67
N PHE A 240 -55.24 -5.27 46.98
CA PHE A 240 -55.35 -5.12 45.54
C PHE A 240 -55.49 -3.64 45.13
N THR A 241 -56.30 -2.88 45.86
CA THR A 241 -56.44 -1.43 45.65
C THR A 241 -55.10 -0.72 45.86
N LEU A 242 -54.40 -1.06 46.94
CA LEU A 242 -53.06 -0.54 47.21
C LEU A 242 -52.06 -0.91 46.11
N ALA A 243 -52.08 -2.14 45.61
CA ALA A 243 -51.17 -2.55 44.54
C ALA A 243 -51.37 -1.73 43.25
N ASN A 244 -52.62 -1.44 42.89
CA ASN A 244 -52.92 -0.55 41.76
C ASN A 244 -52.49 0.89 42.03
N GLU A 245 -52.72 1.42 43.24
CA GLU A 245 -52.27 2.76 43.61
C GLU A 245 -50.73 2.90 43.62
N ILE A 246 -50.02 1.83 43.99
CA ILE A 246 -48.55 1.76 43.90
C ILE A 246 -48.14 1.72 42.43
N TRP A 247 -48.78 0.88 41.61
CA TRP A 247 -48.46 0.75 40.18
C TRP A 247 -48.64 2.08 39.45
N ASP A 248 -49.76 2.78 39.68
CA ASP A 248 -50.04 4.11 39.14
C ASP A 248 -49.08 5.20 39.68
N ALA A 249 -48.33 4.93 40.76
CA ALA A 249 -47.35 5.86 41.32
C ALA A 249 -45.95 5.72 40.71
N ILE A 250 -45.66 4.57 40.12
CA ILE A 250 -44.33 4.22 39.60
C ILE A 250 -44.32 4.06 38.06
N SER A 251 -45.48 4.02 37.41
CA SER A 251 -45.66 4.07 35.94
C SER A 251 -45.73 5.50 35.43
#